data_AF-A0A1J3CME9-F1
#
_entry.id   AF-A0A1J3CME9-F1
#
_cell.length_a   1.000
_cell.length_b   1.000
_cell.length_c   1.000
_cell.angle_alpha   90.00
_cell.angle_beta   90.00
_cell.angle_gamma   90.00
#
_symmetry.space_group_name_H-M   'P 1'
#
loop_
_entity.id
_entity.type
_entity.pdbx_description
1 polymer ?
#
loop_
_entity_poly.entity_id
_entity_poly.type
_entity_poly.pdbx_seq_one_letter_code
_entity_poly.pdbx_strand_id
1 'polypeptide(L)'
;AFVENIPEIYILSLLFFSPHFLYLLISVSVLTMDPIPGLSKLTVSSSKKIVLNCSDGKSFEIDEAVARKSKLIADMIESGCDGPIPLQNVTGKTLEKVIEYCKRHVVEFGPSDEDDEEAAEKLAIWDAEFIKVDEETIFHLILAANYLNIEGLLSLTCKTVADYIKDKTPEEVRQIFGIENDYTPEEEEAVRKENVWAFDPNQ
;
A
#
# COMPACT_ATOMS: atom_id res chain seq x y z
N ALA A 1 -12.05 -33.46 55.76
CA ALA A 1 -13.05 -34.07 54.86
C ALA A 1 -13.06 -33.23 53.60
N PHE A 2 -12.28 -33.58 52.57
CA PHE A 2 -12.61 -34.56 51.53
C PHE A 2 -11.25 -34.93 50.86
N VAL A 3 -10.60 -36.06 51.19
CA VAL A 3 -10.68 -37.38 50.49
C VAL A 3 -10.61 -37.19 48.98
N GLU A 4 -9.43 -37.32 48.34
CA GLU A 4 -8.80 -38.56 47.85
C GLU A 4 -9.65 -39.36 46.82
N ASN A 5 -8.95 -39.86 45.77
CA ASN A 5 -9.39 -40.66 44.60
C ASN A 5 -9.84 -39.83 43.37
N ILE A 6 -9.14 -39.72 42.23
CA ILE A 6 -8.31 -40.70 41.48
C ILE A 6 -9.04 -42.06 41.43
N PRO A 7 -9.91 -42.35 40.44
CA PRO A 7 -9.42 -42.86 39.15
C PRO A 7 -10.44 -42.79 37.97
N GLU A 8 -10.50 -41.73 37.16
CA GLU A 8 -11.18 -41.81 35.84
C GLU A 8 -10.40 -41.18 34.68
N ILE A 9 -9.38 -40.36 34.96
CA ILE A 9 -8.53 -39.78 33.90
C ILE A 9 -7.54 -40.82 33.35
N TYR A 10 -7.40 -41.98 34.00
CA TYR A 10 -6.56 -43.09 33.53
C TYR A 10 -7.16 -43.91 32.38
N ILE A 11 -8.45 -43.77 32.02
CA ILE A 11 -9.08 -44.62 30.97
C ILE A 11 -9.02 -44.01 29.56
N LEU A 12 -8.71 -42.72 29.40
CA LEU A 12 -8.46 -42.14 28.07
C LEU A 12 -6.99 -42.25 27.61
N SER A 13 -6.15 -42.94 28.40
CA SER A 13 -4.78 -43.31 28.05
C SER A 13 -4.65 -44.50 27.07
N LEU A 14 -5.75 -44.94 26.43
CA LEU A 14 -5.77 -46.20 25.69
C LEU A 14 -6.07 -46.13 24.17
N LEU A 15 -6.05 -44.96 23.52
CA LEU A 15 -6.25 -44.89 22.06
C LEU A 15 -5.29 -44.03 21.24
N PHE A 16 -4.10 -43.70 21.73
CA PHE A 16 -2.98 -43.33 20.84
C PHE A 16 -1.68 -44.03 21.25
N PHE A 17 -1.66 -45.33 20.95
CA PHE A 17 -0.46 -46.16 20.83
C PHE A 17 0.45 -45.60 19.72
N SER A 18 1.56 -44.94 20.09
CA SER A 18 2.92 -45.33 19.67
C SER A 18 3.98 -44.31 20.17
N PRO A 19 4.92 -44.71 21.05
CA PRO A 19 5.96 -43.86 21.62
C PRO A 19 7.32 -44.16 20.97
N HIS A 20 7.74 -43.34 20.00
CA HIS A 20 9.15 -43.21 19.64
C HIS A 20 9.37 -41.89 18.90
N PHE A 21 10.32 -41.08 19.39
CA PHE A 21 11.07 -40.04 18.66
C PHE A 21 10.64 -38.57 18.59
N LEU A 22 9.57 -38.12 19.25
CA LEU A 22 9.29 -36.66 19.26
C LEU A 22 10.04 -35.83 20.33
N TYR A 23 10.77 -36.46 21.27
CA TYR A 23 11.31 -35.72 22.44
C TYR A 23 12.81 -35.92 22.77
N LEU A 24 13.60 -36.66 21.98
CA LEU A 24 15.03 -36.88 22.30
C LEU A 24 16.05 -36.15 21.39
N LEU A 25 15.63 -35.43 20.35
CA LEU A 25 16.53 -34.54 19.58
C LEU A 25 16.43 -33.06 19.97
N ILE A 26 15.46 -32.71 20.82
CA ILE A 26 15.37 -31.36 21.41
C ILE A 26 16.34 -31.20 22.60
N SER A 27 16.99 -32.26 23.11
CA SER A 27 17.71 -32.20 24.41
C SER A 27 19.24 -32.36 24.40
N VAL A 28 19.95 -32.41 23.26
CA VAL A 28 21.43 -32.35 23.27
C VAL A 28 21.97 -31.53 22.09
N SER A 29 21.81 -30.20 22.16
CA SER A 29 22.74 -29.21 21.55
C SER A 29 22.35 -27.75 21.83
N VAL A 30 21.26 -27.47 22.54
CA VAL A 30 21.01 -26.12 23.07
C VAL A 30 21.26 -26.12 24.57
N LEU A 31 22.47 -25.71 24.94
CA LEU A 31 22.94 -25.09 26.18
C LEU A 31 24.47 -25.10 26.05
N THR A 32 25.09 -24.07 25.46
CA THR A 32 25.51 -22.89 26.24
C THR A 32 25.45 -21.56 25.47
N MET A 33 24.61 -20.66 25.99
CA MET A 33 24.81 -19.20 26.20
C MET A 33 24.69 -18.21 25.02
N ASP A 34 23.49 -17.59 25.04
CA ASP A 34 23.08 -16.19 24.89
C ASP A 34 23.32 -15.37 23.60
N PRO A 35 22.24 -14.99 22.88
CA PRO A 35 22.30 -13.97 21.84
C PRO A 35 22.37 -12.55 22.44
N ILE A 36 23.28 -11.74 21.89
CA ILE A 36 23.46 -10.32 22.16
C ILE A 36 22.18 -9.56 21.76
N PRO A 37 21.60 -8.70 22.62
CA PRO A 37 20.41 -7.93 22.28
C PRO A 37 20.81 -6.75 21.38
N GLY A 38 20.25 -6.72 20.17
CA GLY A 38 20.34 -5.58 19.25
C GLY A 38 21.12 -5.82 17.96
N LEU A 39 20.72 -6.79 17.13
CA LEU A 39 20.94 -6.73 15.67
C LEU A 39 20.10 -7.77 14.90
N SER A 40 18.77 -7.66 14.90
CA SER A 40 17.92 -8.39 13.94
C SER A 40 17.93 -7.66 12.59
N LYS A 41 19.06 -7.74 11.88
CA LYS A 41 19.13 -7.33 10.48
C LYS A 41 18.53 -8.45 9.64
N LEU A 42 17.35 -8.18 9.09
CA LEU A 42 16.64 -8.84 8.00
C LEU A 42 17.38 -10.02 7.34
N THR A 43 16.79 -11.20 7.45
CA THR A 43 17.04 -12.30 6.52
C THR A 43 16.47 -11.91 5.14
N VAL A 44 17.37 -11.60 4.19
CA VAL A 44 17.00 -11.38 2.79
C VAL A 44 16.54 -12.70 2.19
N SER A 45 15.23 -12.89 2.08
CA SER A 45 14.62 -13.90 1.21
C SER A 45 15.01 -13.59 -0.24
N SER A 46 15.35 -14.61 -1.03
CA SER A 46 15.69 -14.44 -2.45
C SER A 46 14.54 -13.76 -3.20
N SER A 47 14.68 -12.47 -3.54
CA SER A 47 13.59 -11.71 -4.14
C SER A 47 13.39 -12.15 -5.59
N LYS A 48 12.26 -12.84 -5.87
CA LYS A 48 11.79 -13.04 -7.25
C LYS A 48 11.60 -11.65 -7.86
N LYS A 49 12.13 -11.45 -9.07
CA LYS A 49 12.04 -10.18 -9.79
C LYS A 49 11.00 -10.28 -10.90
N ILE A 50 10.28 -9.18 -11.12
CA ILE A 50 9.24 -9.03 -12.12
C ILE A 50 9.65 -7.91 -13.07
N VAL A 51 9.43 -8.12 -14.37
CA VAL A 51 9.71 -7.13 -15.41
C VAL A 51 8.41 -6.47 -15.84
N LEU A 52 8.35 -5.15 -15.77
CA LEU A 52 7.23 -4.32 -16.23
C LEU A 52 7.63 -3.58 -17.51
N ASN A 53 6.80 -3.62 -18.55
CA ASN A 53 7.04 -2.95 -19.82
C ASN A 53 6.05 -1.79 -20.01
N CYS A 54 6.56 -0.57 -20.08
CA CYS A 54 5.78 0.65 -20.26
C CYS A 54 5.30 0.85 -21.68
N SER A 55 4.34 1.78 -21.84
CA SER A 55 3.80 2.18 -23.14
C SER A 55 4.81 2.85 -24.08
N ASP A 56 5.85 3.47 -23.51
CA ASP A 56 6.95 4.12 -24.23
C ASP A 56 8.12 3.15 -24.54
N GLY A 57 7.92 1.85 -24.34
CA GLY A 57 8.92 0.82 -24.62
C GLY A 57 10.03 0.69 -23.58
N LYS A 58 9.97 1.45 -22.47
CA LYS A 58 10.88 1.26 -21.33
C LYS A 58 10.49 0.02 -20.52
N SER A 59 11.48 -0.62 -19.92
CA SER A 59 11.28 -1.78 -19.06
C SER A 59 11.89 -1.55 -17.68
N PHE A 60 11.21 -2.02 -16.65
CA PHE A 60 11.63 -1.90 -15.25
C PHE A 60 11.64 -3.27 -14.60
N GLU A 61 12.76 -3.65 -14.00
CA GLU A 61 12.87 -4.86 -13.21
C GLU A 61 12.77 -4.51 -11.72
N ILE A 62 11.75 -5.03 -11.05
CA ILE A 62 11.45 -4.72 -9.64
C ILE A 62 11.23 -6.01 -8.84
N ASP A 63 11.43 -5.94 -7.52
CA ASP A 63 11.15 -7.07 -6.64
C ASP A 63 9.65 -7.39 -6.61
N GLU A 64 9.29 -8.68 -6.54
CA GLU A 64 7.90 -9.14 -6.48
C GLU A 64 7.14 -8.49 -5.32
N ALA A 65 7.78 -8.29 -4.17
CA ALA A 65 7.17 -7.62 -3.02
C ALA A 65 6.72 -6.19 -3.35
N VAL A 66 7.49 -5.48 -4.18
CA VAL A 66 7.15 -4.14 -4.66
C VAL A 66 6.04 -4.19 -5.69
N ALA A 67 6.14 -5.13 -6.63
CA ALA A 67 5.16 -5.35 -7.68
C ALA A 67 3.75 -5.66 -7.11
N ARG A 68 3.69 -6.46 -6.03
CA ARG A 68 2.44 -6.87 -5.37
C ARG A 68 1.68 -5.75 -4.66
N LYS A 69 2.24 -4.54 -4.50
CA LYS A 69 1.45 -3.38 -4.03
C LYS A 69 0.39 -2.94 -5.04
N SER A 70 0.61 -3.23 -6.32
CA SER A 70 -0.44 -3.11 -7.32
C SER A 70 -1.30 -4.36 -7.27
N LYS A 71 -2.60 -4.20 -7.02
CA LYS A 71 -3.54 -5.33 -7.03
C LYS A 71 -3.62 -5.96 -8.42
N LEU A 72 -3.62 -5.14 -9.48
CA LEU A 72 -3.59 -5.65 -10.86
C LEU A 72 -2.39 -6.57 -11.10
N ILE A 73 -1.19 -6.14 -10.70
CA ILE A 73 0.03 -6.93 -10.90
C ILE A 73 0.03 -8.16 -9.99
N ALA A 74 -0.45 -8.05 -8.75
CA ALA A 74 -0.59 -9.19 -7.84
C ALA A 74 -1.49 -10.29 -8.44
N ASP A 75 -2.66 -9.92 -8.95
CA ASP A 75 -3.60 -10.85 -9.61
C ASP A 75 -2.96 -11.54 -10.83
N MET A 76 -2.15 -10.81 -11.61
CA MET A 76 -1.40 -11.36 -12.75
C MET A 76 -0.31 -12.36 -12.33
N ILE A 77 0.39 -12.08 -11.23
CA ILE A 77 1.40 -12.98 -10.67
C ILE A 77 0.75 -14.26 -10.14
N GLU A 78 -0.37 -14.14 -9.43
CA GLU A 78 -1.12 -15.28 -8.88
C GLU A 78 -1.74 -16.15 -9.97
N SER A 79 -2.08 -15.55 -11.11
CA SER A 79 -2.53 -16.27 -12.31
C SER A 79 -1.39 -17.05 -13.02
N GLY A 80 -0.15 -16.98 -12.53
CA GLY A 80 0.99 -17.73 -13.07
C GLY A 80 1.68 -17.07 -14.27
N CYS A 81 1.60 -15.75 -14.41
CA CYS A 81 2.33 -15.04 -15.45
C CYS A 81 3.84 -15.00 -15.14
N ASP A 82 4.64 -15.80 -15.86
CA ASP A 82 6.10 -15.85 -15.72
C ASP A 82 6.86 -14.92 -16.69
N GLY A 83 6.14 -14.17 -17.53
CA GLY A 83 6.71 -13.24 -18.52
C GLY A 83 6.66 -11.76 -18.10
N PRO A 84 7.26 -10.86 -18.91
CA PRO A 84 7.14 -9.41 -18.69
C PRO A 84 5.69 -8.94 -18.74
N ILE A 85 5.29 -8.09 -17.79
CA ILE A 85 3.93 -7.55 -17.68
C ILE A 85 3.83 -6.26 -18.50
N PRO A 86 2.98 -6.19 -19.54
CA PRO A 86 2.79 -4.99 -20.34
C PRO A 86 1.85 -3.98 -19.66
N LEU A 87 2.31 -2.75 -19.51
CA LEU A 87 1.59 -1.61 -18.94
C LEU A 87 1.37 -0.54 -20.03
N GLN A 88 0.42 -0.83 -20.94
CA GLN A 88 0.17 -0.01 -22.14
C GLN A 88 -0.37 1.40 -21.84
N ASN A 89 -0.86 1.64 -20.62
CA ASN A 89 -1.44 2.92 -20.21
C ASN A 89 -0.51 3.75 -19.32
N VAL A 90 0.73 3.31 -19.10
CA VAL A 90 1.67 3.98 -18.18
C VAL A 90 3.01 4.22 -18.87
N THR A 91 3.44 5.47 -18.93
CA THR A 91 4.77 5.85 -19.47
C THR A 91 5.86 5.48 -18.46
N GLY A 92 7.11 5.33 -18.90
CA GLY A 92 8.20 5.02 -18.00
C GLY A 92 8.48 6.11 -16.96
N LYS A 93 8.29 7.39 -17.31
CA LYS A 93 8.45 8.50 -16.35
C LYS A 93 7.45 8.39 -15.20
N THR A 94 6.19 8.07 -15.51
CA THR A 94 5.14 7.88 -14.49
C THR A 94 5.39 6.61 -13.69
N LEU A 95 5.75 5.50 -14.35
CA LEU A 95 5.99 4.23 -13.68
C LEU A 95 7.18 4.30 -12.71
N GLU A 96 8.23 5.04 -13.05
CA GLU A 96 9.39 5.25 -12.18
C GLU A 96 8.98 5.83 -10.82
N LYS A 97 8.11 6.86 -10.83
CA LYS A 97 7.55 7.44 -9.58
C LYS A 97 6.62 6.48 -8.85
N VAL A 98 5.79 5.72 -9.57
CA VAL A 98 4.94 4.70 -8.95
C VAL A 98 5.79 3.64 -8.24
N ILE A 99 6.87 3.18 -8.87
CA ILE A 99 7.80 2.22 -8.29
C ILE A 99 8.49 2.80 -7.05
N GLU A 100 8.90 4.06 -7.08
CA GLU A 100 9.46 4.75 -5.92
C GLU A 100 8.49 4.76 -4.73
N TYR A 101 7.23 5.14 -4.98
CA TYR A 101 6.16 5.08 -3.97
C TYR A 101 5.99 3.67 -3.41
N CYS A 102 5.85 2.66 -4.28
CA CYS A 102 5.67 1.27 -3.86
C CYS A 102 6.87 0.77 -3.03
N LYS A 103 8.11 1.08 -3.42
CA LYS A 103 9.31 0.70 -2.66
C LYS A 103 9.27 1.24 -1.25
N ARG A 104 8.93 2.52 -1.08
CA ARG A 104 8.81 3.16 0.24
C ARG A 104 7.74 2.47 1.10
N HIS A 105 6.60 2.12 0.51
CA HIS A 105 5.44 1.54 1.19
C HIS A 105 5.50 0.02 1.40
N VAL A 106 6.53 -0.66 0.86
CA VAL A 106 6.76 -2.11 1.02
C VAL A 106 7.80 -2.39 2.08
N VAL A 107 8.83 -1.55 2.15
CA VAL A 107 10.06 -1.84 2.90
C VAL A 107 9.96 -1.43 4.37
N GLU A 108 9.08 -0.49 4.72
CA GLU A 108 9.03 0.08 6.08
C GLU A 108 7.70 -0.14 6.84
N PHE A 109 6.64 -0.65 6.18
CA PHE A 109 5.28 -0.71 6.77
C PHE A 109 4.51 -1.97 6.33
N GLY A 110 5.00 -3.14 6.72
CA GLY A 110 4.21 -4.37 6.63
C GLY A 110 2.99 -4.31 7.56
N PRO A 111 2.08 -5.30 7.52
CA PRO A 111 0.87 -5.34 8.37
C PRO A 111 1.14 -5.52 9.87
N SER A 112 2.31 -5.13 10.37
CA SER A 112 2.75 -5.32 11.77
C SER A 112 3.21 -4.05 12.47
N ASP A 113 3.27 -2.89 11.80
CA ASP A 113 3.83 -1.66 12.38
C ASP A 113 2.78 -0.54 12.50
N GLU A 114 1.48 -0.88 12.54
CA GLU A 114 0.39 0.09 12.81
C GLU A 114 0.49 0.70 14.23
N ASP A 115 1.28 0.09 15.13
CA ASP A 115 1.48 0.55 16.50
C ASP A 115 2.69 1.51 16.64
N ASP A 116 3.44 1.79 15.56
CA ASP A 116 4.57 2.74 15.58
C ASP A 116 4.14 4.09 14.97
N GLU A 117 3.60 4.96 15.84
CA GLU A 117 3.19 6.34 15.48
C GLU A 117 4.34 7.14 14.84
N GLU A 118 5.59 6.91 15.25
CA GLU A 118 6.76 7.63 14.72
C GLU A 118 7.07 7.22 13.28
N ALA A 119 6.92 5.92 12.99
CA ALA A 119 7.08 5.42 11.63
C ALA A 119 5.96 5.97 10.72
N ALA A 120 4.70 5.94 11.16
CA ALA A 120 3.57 6.49 10.40
C ALA A 120 3.74 7.99 10.11
N GLU A 121 4.23 8.78 11.07
CA GLU A 121 4.52 10.20 10.87
C GLU A 121 5.63 10.43 9.82
N LYS A 122 6.72 9.66 9.89
CA LYS A 122 7.82 9.75 8.89
C LYS A 122 7.33 9.41 7.48
N LEU A 123 6.43 8.43 7.34
CA LEU A 123 5.85 8.09 6.05
C LEU A 123 4.96 9.23 5.54
N ALA A 124 4.11 9.80 6.39
CA ALA A 124 3.26 10.93 6.01
C ALA A 124 4.07 12.15 5.57
N ILE A 125 5.21 12.44 6.24
CA ILE A 125 6.13 13.52 5.82
C ILE A 125 6.74 13.19 4.45
N TRP A 126 7.17 11.95 4.24
CA TRP A 126 7.73 11.55 2.95
C TRP A 126 6.69 11.64 1.82
N ASP A 127 5.45 11.21 2.07
CA ASP A 127 4.34 11.32 1.12
C ASP A 127 4.05 12.77 0.75
N ALA A 128 4.07 13.67 1.73
CA ALA A 128 3.90 15.10 1.52
C ALA A 128 5.02 15.71 0.66
N GLU A 129 6.26 15.20 0.74
CA GLU A 129 7.34 15.62 -0.16
C GLU A 129 7.26 14.95 -1.53
N PHE A 130 6.91 13.66 -1.58
CA PHE A 130 6.79 12.88 -2.82
C PHE A 130 5.77 13.49 -3.78
N ILE A 131 4.66 14.00 -3.25
CA ILE A 131 3.57 14.56 -4.05
C ILE A 131 3.80 16.03 -4.48
N LYS A 132 4.91 16.68 -4.05
CA LYS A 132 5.29 18.03 -4.50
C LYS A 132 5.88 18.00 -5.90
N VAL A 133 5.03 17.72 -6.88
CA VAL A 133 5.36 17.62 -8.29
C VAL A 133 4.41 18.51 -9.10
N ASP A 134 4.71 18.73 -10.37
CA ASP A 134 3.84 19.51 -11.26
C ASP A 134 2.46 18.85 -11.43
N GLU A 135 1.43 19.68 -11.70
CA GLU A 135 0.04 19.27 -11.86
C GLU A 135 -0.12 18.15 -12.91
N GLU A 136 0.57 18.28 -14.05
CA GLU A 136 0.57 17.28 -15.11
C GLU A 136 1.05 15.91 -14.59
N THR A 137 2.10 15.89 -13.78
CA THR A 137 2.59 14.66 -13.15
C THR A 137 1.60 14.10 -12.14
N ILE A 138 0.92 14.94 -11.34
CA ILE A 138 -0.12 14.47 -10.41
C ILE A 138 -1.25 13.78 -11.17
N PHE A 139 -1.74 14.35 -12.28
CA PHE A 139 -2.76 13.72 -13.11
C PHE A 139 -2.33 12.37 -13.67
N HIS A 140 -1.09 12.28 -14.18
CA HIS A 140 -0.55 11.01 -14.64
C HIS A 140 -0.44 9.98 -13.51
N LEU A 141 -0.08 10.41 -12.28
CA LEU A 141 -0.05 9.53 -11.11
C LEU A 141 -1.44 9.04 -10.70
N ILE A 142 -2.47 9.89 -10.75
CA ILE A 142 -3.87 9.49 -10.51
C ILE A 142 -4.30 8.39 -11.49
N LEU A 143 -4.08 8.63 -12.80
CA LEU A 143 -4.44 7.68 -13.84
C LEU A 143 -3.70 6.35 -13.70
N ALA A 144 -2.39 6.40 -13.39
CA ALA A 144 -1.59 5.21 -13.18
C ALA A 144 -1.98 4.45 -11.90
N ALA A 145 -2.24 5.16 -10.80
CA ALA A 145 -2.65 4.55 -9.53
C ALA A 145 -4.01 3.85 -9.65
N ASN A 146 -4.97 4.47 -10.36
CA ASN A 146 -6.25 3.86 -10.67
C ASN A 146 -6.10 2.63 -11.58
N TYR A 147 -5.31 2.74 -12.65
CA TYR A 147 -5.07 1.63 -13.58
C TYR A 147 -4.37 0.43 -12.91
N LEU A 148 -3.33 0.68 -12.12
CA LEU A 148 -2.57 -0.34 -11.40
C LEU A 148 -3.27 -0.79 -10.10
N ASN A 149 -4.36 -0.12 -9.72
CA ASN A 149 -5.11 -0.36 -8.50
C ASN A 149 -4.21 -0.34 -7.25
N ILE A 150 -3.62 0.83 -6.99
CA ILE A 150 -2.78 1.13 -5.83
C ILE A 150 -3.52 2.14 -4.96
N GLU A 151 -4.31 1.63 -4.01
CA GLU A 151 -5.26 2.44 -3.21
C GLU A 151 -4.56 3.57 -2.43
N GLY A 152 -3.39 3.31 -1.83
CA GLY A 152 -2.64 4.32 -1.07
C GLY A 152 -2.20 5.51 -1.94
N LEU A 153 -1.66 5.24 -3.13
CA LEU A 153 -1.23 6.29 -4.07
C LEU A 153 -2.42 7.06 -4.63
N LEU A 154 -3.52 6.37 -4.92
CA LEU A 154 -4.74 7.00 -5.39
C LEU A 154 -5.34 7.93 -4.31
N SER A 155 -5.37 7.49 -3.06
CA SER A 155 -5.83 8.30 -1.93
C SER A 155 -4.95 9.54 -1.73
N LEU A 156 -3.62 9.37 -1.73
CA LEU A 156 -2.66 10.46 -1.59
C LEU A 156 -2.85 11.53 -2.68
N THR A 157 -2.89 11.11 -3.94
CA THR A 157 -3.04 12.02 -5.08
C THR A 157 -4.40 12.72 -5.09
N CYS A 158 -5.49 12.01 -4.79
CA CYS A 158 -6.83 12.60 -4.65
C CYS A 158 -6.90 13.64 -3.52
N LYS A 159 -6.28 13.35 -2.37
CA LYS A 159 -6.20 14.29 -1.25
C LYS A 159 -5.47 15.56 -1.65
N THR A 160 -4.32 15.45 -2.33
CA THR A 160 -3.57 16.62 -2.80
C THR A 160 -4.37 17.47 -3.78
N VAL A 161 -5.11 16.86 -4.70
CA VAL A 161 -5.98 17.60 -5.63
C VAL A 161 -7.15 18.26 -4.87
N ALA A 162 -7.73 17.59 -3.89
CA ALA A 162 -8.79 18.17 -3.07
C ALA A 162 -8.30 19.38 -2.26
N ASP A 163 -7.13 19.27 -1.62
CA ASP A 163 -6.50 20.36 -0.89
C ASP A 163 -6.14 21.54 -1.82
N TYR A 164 -5.76 21.24 -3.06
CA TYR A 164 -5.48 22.27 -4.06
C TYR A 164 -6.73 23.02 -4.53
N ILE A 165 -7.89 22.36 -4.59
CA ILE A 165 -9.17 22.94 -5.03
C ILE A 165 -9.88 23.68 -3.89
N LYS A 166 -9.70 23.25 -2.64
CA LYS A 166 -10.48 23.70 -1.47
C LYS A 166 -10.58 25.23 -1.33
N ASP A 167 -9.49 25.95 -1.60
CA ASP A 167 -9.41 27.41 -1.39
C ASP A 167 -9.57 28.21 -2.70
N LYS A 168 -10.04 27.58 -3.78
CA LYS A 168 -10.18 28.20 -5.12
C LYS A 168 -11.63 28.47 -5.49
N THR A 169 -11.87 29.52 -6.28
CA THR A 169 -13.21 29.76 -6.82
C THR A 169 -13.51 28.79 -7.98
N PRO A 170 -14.79 28.52 -8.29
CA PRO A 170 -15.16 27.69 -9.45
C PRO A 170 -14.54 28.18 -10.76
N GLU A 171 -14.37 29.49 -10.93
CA GLU A 171 -13.74 30.09 -12.11
C GLU A 171 -12.23 29.81 -12.17
N GLU A 172 -11.53 29.87 -11.05
CA GLU A 172 -10.10 29.53 -10.96
C GLU A 172 -9.88 28.04 -11.23
N VAL A 173 -10.73 27.17 -10.66
CA VAL A 173 -10.71 25.73 -10.94
C VAL A 173 -10.94 25.48 -12.42
N ARG A 174 -11.93 26.12 -13.04
CA ARG A 174 -12.17 26.01 -14.49
C ARG A 174 -10.93 26.38 -15.31
N GLN A 175 -10.23 27.44 -14.93
CA GLN A 175 -8.99 27.84 -15.63
C GLN A 175 -7.86 26.82 -15.48
N ILE A 176 -7.63 26.33 -14.26
CA ILE A 176 -6.59 25.34 -13.96
C ILE A 176 -6.82 24.05 -14.74
N PHE A 177 -8.06 23.56 -14.73
CA PHE A 177 -8.40 22.29 -15.37
C PHE A 177 -8.76 22.44 -16.86
N GLY A 178 -8.70 23.67 -17.40
CA GLY A 178 -9.04 23.95 -18.80
C GLY A 178 -10.50 23.62 -19.16
N ILE A 179 -11.41 23.75 -18.19
CA ILE A 179 -12.83 23.43 -18.34
C ILE A 179 -13.57 24.67 -18.85
N GLU A 180 -14.24 24.54 -20.00
CA GLU A 180 -15.13 25.57 -20.53
C GLU A 180 -16.41 25.64 -19.68
N ASN A 181 -16.86 26.87 -19.36
CA ASN A 181 -18.14 27.05 -18.67
C ASN A 181 -19.29 26.77 -19.64
N ASP A 182 -19.99 25.67 -19.44
CA ASP A 182 -21.15 25.24 -20.23
C ASP A 182 -22.49 25.73 -19.66
N TYR A 183 -22.46 26.43 -18.52
CA TYR A 183 -23.66 27.02 -17.91
C TYR A 183 -24.06 28.34 -18.57
N THR A 184 -25.37 28.51 -18.79
CA THR A 184 -25.93 29.85 -19.01
C THR A 184 -25.86 30.71 -17.74
N PRO A 185 -25.86 32.05 -17.85
CA PRO A 185 -25.86 32.93 -16.68
C PRO A 185 -27.00 32.64 -15.69
N GLU A 186 -28.18 32.30 -16.20
CA GLU A 186 -29.36 31.97 -15.40
C GLU A 186 -29.20 30.64 -14.64
N GLU A 187 -28.61 29.62 -15.25
CA GLU A 187 -28.35 28.33 -14.61
C GLU A 187 -27.22 28.45 -13.58
N GLU A 188 -26.17 29.24 -13.86
CA GLU A 188 -25.10 29.50 -12.90
C GLU A 188 -25.63 30.23 -11.66
N GLU A 189 -26.52 31.22 -11.84
CA GLU A 189 -27.16 31.91 -10.72
C GLU A 189 -28.07 30.97 -9.91
N ALA A 190 -28.80 30.06 -10.57
CA ALA A 190 -29.61 29.05 -9.90
C ALA A 190 -28.74 28.09 -9.07
N VAL A 191 -27.67 27.56 -9.65
CA VAL A 191 -26.72 26.66 -8.95
C VAL A 191 -26.04 27.38 -7.78
N ARG A 192 -25.68 28.67 -7.92
CA ARG A 192 -25.10 29.47 -6.84
C ARG A 192 -26.11 29.73 -5.71
N LYS A 193 -27.39 29.93 -6.04
CA LYS A 193 -28.49 30.08 -5.07
C LYS A 193 -28.87 28.77 -4.37
N GLU A 194 -28.62 27.62 -4.96
CA GLU A 194 -28.82 26.32 -4.32
C GLU A 194 -27.63 25.94 -3.43
N ASN A 195 -26.42 26.31 -3.83
CA ASN A 195 -25.19 25.97 -3.14
C ASN A 195 -24.64 27.08 -2.23
N VAL A 196 -25.51 27.96 -1.72
CA VAL A 196 -25.12 29.08 -0.84
C VAL A 196 -24.29 28.61 0.37
N TRP A 197 -24.57 27.40 0.85
CA TRP A 197 -23.83 26.76 1.95
C TRP A 197 -22.33 26.60 1.66
N ALA A 198 -21.92 26.48 0.40
CA ALA A 198 -20.52 26.34 -0.02
C ALA A 198 -19.80 27.70 -0.18
N PHE A 199 -20.54 28.82 -0.10
CA PHE A 199 -20.03 30.18 -0.33
C PHE A 199 -20.15 31.10 0.91
N ASP A 200 -20.60 30.59 2.06
CA ASP A 200 -20.71 31.37 3.29
C ASP A 200 -19.31 31.53 3.94
N PRO A 201 -18.79 32.75 4.09
CA PRO A 201 -17.47 33.00 4.69
C PRO A 201 -17.40 32.77 6.21
N ASN A 202 -18.48 32.32 6.87
CA ASN A 202 -18.53 32.07 8.31
C ASN A 202 -18.40 30.58 8.73
N GLN A 203 -17.87 29.71 7.86
CA GLN A 203 -17.48 28.34 8.24
C GLN A 203 -16.01 28.23 8.63
#